data_AF-A0A946C3M7-F1
#
_entry.id   AF-A0A946C3M7-F1
#
_cell.length_a   1.000
_cell.length_b   1.000
_cell.length_c   1.000
_cell.angle_alpha   90.00
_cell.angle_beta   90.00
_cell.angle_gamma   90.00
#
_symmetry.space_group_name_H-M   'P 1'
#
loop_
_entity.id
_entity.type
_entity.pdbx_description
1 polymer ?
#
loop_
_entity_poly.entity_id
_entity_poly.type
_entity_poly.pdbx_seq_one_letter_code
_entity_poly.pdbx_strand_id
1 'polypeptide(L)' 'MRQTIIKNIATGITKKCDVLSKNDNFLEVVLVDTTIKITLRKKSGIYVGSYKNMEFTS' A
#
# COMPACT_ATOMS: atom_id res chain seq x y z
N MET A 1 -16.07 -1.62 2.66
CA MET A 1 -14.63 -1.92 2.87
C MET A 1 -13.92 -0.60 3.09
N ARG A 2 -12.86 -0.55 3.92
CA ARG A 2 -12.09 0.69 4.12
C ARG A 2 -11.15 0.86 2.93
N GLN A 3 -11.09 2.05 2.34
CA GLN A 3 -10.20 2.36 1.24
C GLN A 3 -9.02 3.20 1.71
N THR A 4 -7.88 3.02 1.06
CA THR A 4 -6.71 3.86 1.22
C THR A 4 -6.10 4.19 -0.14
N ILE A 5 -5.14 5.11 -0.14
CA ILE A 5 -4.37 5.47 -1.31
C ILE A 5 -2.92 5.18 -1.00
N ILE A 6 -2.27 4.42 -1.88
CA ILE A 6 -0.82 4.26 -1.83
C ILE A 6 -0.20 5.10 -2.94
N LYS A 7 0.95 5.72 -2.67
CA LYS A 7 1.70 6.55 -3.60
C LYS A 7 3.02 5.90 -3.94
N ASN A 8 3.31 5.74 -5.22
CA ASN A 8 4.62 5.31 -5.69
C ASN A 8 5.66 6.40 -5.40
N ILE A 9 6.77 6.02 -4.77
CA ILE A 9 7.80 6.98 -4.33
C ILE A 9 8.55 7.58 -5.52
N ALA A 10 8.89 6.76 -6.54
CA ALA A 10 9.71 7.18 -7.67
C ALA A 10 8.95 8.03 -8.70
N THR A 11 7.70 7.67 -8.99
CA THR A 11 6.89 8.29 -10.05
C THR A 11 5.84 9.27 -9.52
N GLY A 12 5.55 9.24 -8.22
CA GLY A 12 4.50 10.03 -7.61
C GLY A 12 3.06 9.56 -7.91
N ILE A 13 2.89 8.53 -8.73
CA ILE A 13 1.58 7.99 -9.11
C ILE A 13 0.87 7.42 -7.89
N THR A 14 -0.40 7.78 -7.70
CA THR A 14 -1.26 7.24 -6.65
C THR A 14 -2.15 6.12 -7.17
N LYS A 15 -2.45 5.15 -6.31
CA LYS A 15 -3.38 4.06 -6.58
C LYS A 15 -4.36 3.92 -5.42
N LYS A 16 -5.64 3.75 -5.75
CA LYS A 16 -6.68 3.42 -4.77
C LYS A 16 -6.59 1.93 -4.44
N CYS A 17 -6.71 1.61 -3.16
CA CYS A 17 -6.66 0.24 -2.68
C CYS A 17 -7.76 -0.01 -1.65
N ASP A 18 -8.30 -1.23 -1.65
CA ASP A 18 -9.12 -1.72 -0.55
C ASP A 18 -8.22 -2.31 0.54
N VAL A 19 -8.47 -1.91 1.79
CA VAL A 19 -7.74 -2.41 2.95
C VAL A 19 -8.29 -3.78 3.32
N LEU A 20 -7.43 -4.80 3.24
CA LEU A 20 -7.74 -6.15 3.70
C LEU A 20 -7.50 -6.28 5.21
N SER A 21 -6.36 -5.76 5.68
CA SER A 21 -5.95 -5.85 7.08
C SER A 21 -5.07 -4.66 7.45
N LYS A 22 -5.22 -4.18 8.68
CA LYS A 22 -4.39 -3.13 9.26
C LYS A 22 -4.09 -3.46 10.71
N ASN A 23 -2.81 -3.53 11.05
CA ASN A 23 -2.33 -3.65 12.41
C ASN A 23 -1.18 -2.65 12.65
N ASP A 24 -0.57 -2.69 13.83
CA ASP A 24 0.46 -1.73 14.24
C ASP A 24 1.72 -1.80 13.37
N ASN A 25 1.98 -2.94 12.73
CA ASN A 25 3.19 -3.20 11.96
C ASN A 25 2.95 -3.27 10.45
N PHE A 26 1.74 -3.63 10.01
CA PHE A 26 1.43 -3.96 8.62
C PHE A 26 0.09 -3.36 8.17
N LEU A 27 0.06 -3.02 6.89
CA LEU A 27 -1.11 -2.60 6.14
C LEU A 27 -1.16 -3.46 4.88
N GLU A 28 -2.12 -4.39 4.83
CA GLU A 28 -2.38 -5.21 3.65
C GLU A 28 -3.50 -4.58 2.82
N VAL A 29 -3.21 -4.36 1.54
CA VAL A 29 -4.14 -3.73 0.63
C VAL A 29 -4.22 -4.49 -0.68
N VAL A 30 -5.36 -4.40 -1.36
CA VAL A 30 -5.55 -4.87 -2.73
C VAL A 30 -5.81 -3.66 -3.61
N LEU A 31 -5.09 -3.56 -4.73
CA LEU A 31 -5.33 -2.53 -5.72
C LEU A 31 -6.74 -2.69 -6.29
N VAL A 32 -7.54 -1.63 -6.26
CA VAL A 32 -8.93 -1.63 -6.77
C VAL A 32 -8.94 -2.10 -8.22
N ASP A 33 -9.95 -2.90 -8.58
CA ASP A 33 -10.13 -3.53 -9.89
C ASP A 33 -9.01 -4.52 -10.29
N THR A 34 -8.22 -4.98 -9.32
CA THR A 34 -7.20 -6.01 -9.55
C THR A 34 -7.20 -7.05 -8.43
N THR A 35 -6.48 -8.15 -8.64
CA THR A 35 -6.21 -9.17 -7.61
C THR A 35 -4.85 -8.98 -6.94
N ILE A 36 -4.18 -7.85 -7.20
CA ILE A 36 -2.81 -7.60 -6.72
C ILE A 36 -2.86 -7.15 -5.27
N LYS A 37 -2.35 -8.01 -4.38
CA LYS A 37 -2.13 -7.70 -2.96
C LYS A 37 -0.76 -7.06 -2.75
N ILE A 38 -0.71 -5.99 -1.97
CA ILE A 38 0.49 -5.31 -1.53
C ILE A 38 0.48 -5.25 -0.01
N THR A 39 1.58 -5.67 0.61
CA THR A 39 1.80 -5.55 2.05
C THR A 39 2.76 -4.39 2.29
N LEU A 40 2.31 -3.38 3.04
CA LEU A 40 3.14 -2.27 3.49
C LEU A 40 3.51 -2.49 4.95
N ARG A 41 4.78 -2.31 5.29
CA ARG A 41 5.29 -2.39 6.66
C ARG A 41 5.46 -0.98 7.22
N LYS A 42 5.03 -0.76 8.46
CA LYS A 42 5.24 0.51 9.16
C LYS A 42 6.73 0.70 9.45
N LYS A 43 7.30 1.80 8.97
CA LYS A 43 8.69 2.22 9.19
C LYS A 43 8.69 3.70 9.52
N SER A 44 9.17 4.07 10.71
CA SER A 44 9.22 5.47 11.17
C SER A 44 7.88 6.22 11.09
N GLY A 45 6.77 5.53 11.37
CA GLY A 45 5.42 6.13 11.39
C GLY A 45 4.67 6.11 10.05
N ILE A 46 5.33 5.80 8.94
CA ILE A 46 4.74 5.68 7.60
C ILE A 46 4.69 4.22 7.15
N TYR A 47 3.71 3.83 6.34
CA TYR A 47 3.65 2.48 5.79
C TYR A 47 4.39 2.43 4.46
N VAL A 48 5.40 1.56 4.33
CA VAL A 48 6.21 1.40 3.12
C VAL A 48 6.15 -0.04 2.64
N GLY A 49 5.85 -0.25 1.36
CA GLY A 49 5.83 -1.57 0.74
C GLY A 49 6.45 -1.55 -0.64
N SER A 50 6.93 -2.71 -1.09
CA SER A 50 7.57 -2.85 -2.40
C SER A 50 6.84 -3.90 -3.24
N TYR A 51 6.61 -3.60 -4.52
CA TYR A 51 6.00 -4.52 -5.48
C TYR A 51 6.67 -4.36 -6.84
N LYS A 52 7.19 -5.45 -7.43
CA LYS A 52 7.86 -5.46 -8.76
C LYS A 52 8.87 -4.30 -8.95
N ASN A 53 9.85 -4.20 -8.06
CA ASN A 53 10.88 -3.15 -8.06
C ASN A 53 10.36 -1.71 -7.90
N MET A 54 9.11 -1.53 -7.46
CA MET A 54 8.53 -0.23 -7.15
C MET A 54 8.26 -0.14 -5.65
N GLU A 55 8.52 1.02 -5.06
CA GLU A 55 8.18 1.31 -3.67
C GLU A 55 6.94 2.21 -3.57
N PHE A 56 6.09 1.90 -2.61
CA PHE A 56 4.85 2.60 -2.32
C PHE A 56 4.78 3.01 -0.86
N THR A 57 4.20 4.18 -0.60
CA THR A 57 3.93 4.70 0.73
C THR A 57 2.44 4.99 0.95
N SER A 58 1.95 4.82 2.18
CA SER A 58 0.56 5.14 2.60
C SER A 58 0.53 5.99 3.85
#